data_AF-A0A0D7CU88-F1
#
_entry.id   AF-A0A0D7CU88-F1
#
_cell.length_a   1.000
_cell.length_b   1.000
_cell.length_c   1.000
_cell.angle_alpha   90.00
_cell.angle_beta   90.00
_cell.angle_gamma   90.00
#
_symmetry.space_group_name_H-M   'P 1'
#
loop_
_entity.id
_entity.type
_entity.pdbx_description
1 polymer ?
#
loop_
_entity_poly.entity_id
_entity_poly.type
_entity_poly.pdbx_seq_one_letter_code
_entity_poly.pdbx_strand_id
1 'polypeptide(L)'
;MAEVFRDFQYPTPPLARPGGHQAAFAAEVAAEEEAEHLRLTVAAYEDYQRGILPSGQGARDLIGAFKTVDQALERHDAGPVTVIDDRRVERVLKVKAKTLHLGVGNYCWFSDPGKALCLKLAGTPDADEPLMGLCDSARCPQATHHPQHRKIWADHADNTQAVFLGNPRLSKPERARARAAFDRATRIIADIDGAGSPDEEPRS
;
A
#
# COMPACT_ATOMS: atom_id res chain seq x y z
N MET A 1 36.33 -35.10 -22.70
CA MET A 1 34.99 -35.09 -23.33
C MET A 1 34.04 -34.27 -22.47
N ALA A 2 34.19 -32.95 -22.46
CA ALA A 2 33.34 -32.06 -21.68
C ALA A 2 33.24 -30.73 -22.42
N GLU A 3 32.47 -30.69 -23.50
CA GLU A 3 32.20 -29.44 -24.24
C GLU A 3 31.00 -29.62 -25.19
N VAL A 4 29.79 -29.83 -24.66
CA VAL A 4 28.56 -29.69 -25.46
C VAL A 4 27.40 -29.28 -24.56
N PHE A 5 27.35 -28.01 -24.15
CA PHE A 5 26.11 -27.34 -23.75
C PHE A 5 26.31 -25.83 -23.90
N ARG A 6 26.34 -25.37 -25.17
CA ARG A 6 26.18 -23.96 -25.52
C ARG A 6 24.85 -23.78 -26.24
N ASP A 7 24.11 -22.80 -25.74
CA ASP A 7 23.16 -21.95 -26.45
C ASP A 7 21.89 -22.61 -27.00
N PHE A 8 20.96 -22.93 -26.10
CA PHE A 8 19.53 -22.90 -26.45
C PHE A 8 18.95 -21.55 -26.00
N GLN A 9 19.19 -20.51 -26.79
CA GLN A 9 18.53 -19.22 -26.63
C GLN A 9 17.07 -19.40 -27.10
N TYR A 10 16.11 -19.42 -26.17
CA TYR A 10 14.71 -19.31 -26.55
C TYR A 10 14.53 -17.96 -27.26
N PRO A 11 13.94 -17.91 -28.47
CA PRO A 11 13.62 -16.63 -29.09
C PRO A 11 12.67 -15.89 -28.16
N THR A 12 13.11 -14.73 -27.67
CA THR A 12 12.24 -13.81 -26.93
C THR A 12 11.14 -13.41 -27.92
N PRO A 13 9.86 -13.78 -27.68
CA PRO A 13 8.79 -13.33 -28.55
C PRO A 13 8.83 -11.79 -28.56
N PRO A 14 8.59 -11.15 -29.72
CA PRO A 14 8.48 -9.70 -29.75
C PRO A 14 7.45 -9.29 -28.70
N LEU A 15 7.82 -8.32 -27.84
CA LEU A 15 6.88 -7.67 -26.94
C LEU A 15 5.66 -7.31 -27.78
N ALA A 16 4.54 -8.00 -27.53
CA ALA A 16 3.33 -7.83 -28.30
C ALA A 16 2.94 -6.36 -28.15
N ARG A 17 3.16 -5.56 -29.20
CA ARG A 17 2.62 -4.19 -29.23
C ARG A 17 1.11 -4.38 -29.28
N PRO A 18 0.37 -3.99 -28.23
CA PRO A 18 -1.06 -4.21 -28.23
C PRO A 18 -1.66 -3.57 -29.47
N GLY A 19 -2.49 -4.32 -30.21
CA GLY A 19 -3.24 -3.78 -31.34
C GLY A 19 -4.14 -2.62 -30.88
N GLY A 20 -4.67 -1.82 -31.80
CA GLY A 20 -5.39 -0.58 -31.45
C GLY A 20 -6.46 -0.72 -30.37
N HIS A 21 -7.24 -1.81 -30.38
CA HIS A 21 -8.25 -2.08 -29.34
C HIS A 21 -7.65 -2.43 -27.97
N GLN A 22 -6.55 -3.21 -27.94
CA GLN A 22 -5.87 -3.56 -26.69
C GLN A 22 -5.17 -2.34 -26.09
N ALA A 23 -4.59 -1.48 -26.92
CA ALA A 23 -3.95 -0.24 -26.48
C ALA A 23 -4.99 0.76 -25.93
N ALA A 24 -6.15 0.87 -26.59
CA ALA A 24 -7.26 1.69 -26.11
C ALA A 24 -7.79 1.21 -24.76
N PHE A 25 -8.01 -0.10 -24.61
CA PHE A 25 -8.44 -0.68 -23.34
C PHE A 25 -7.41 -0.49 -22.21
N ALA A 26 -6.12 -0.69 -22.51
CA ALA A 26 -5.06 -0.45 -21.52
C ALA A 26 -5.03 1.02 -21.05
N ALA A 27 -5.25 1.97 -21.96
CA ALA A 27 -5.33 3.39 -21.61
C ALA A 27 -6.57 3.71 -20.77
N GLU A 28 -7.70 3.06 -21.04
CA GLU A 28 -8.93 3.17 -20.24
C GLU A 28 -8.69 2.65 -18.81
N VAL A 29 -8.14 1.45 -18.67
CA VAL A 29 -7.79 0.87 -17.36
C VAL A 29 -6.84 1.79 -16.59
N ALA A 30 -5.77 2.29 -17.23
CA ALA A 30 -4.82 3.18 -16.58
C ALA A 30 -5.46 4.50 -16.13
N ALA A 31 -6.43 5.02 -16.88
CA ALA A 31 -7.16 6.23 -16.50
C ALA A 31 -8.07 5.99 -15.27
N GLU A 32 -8.76 4.85 -15.23
CA GLU A 32 -9.56 4.44 -14.07
C GLU A 32 -8.70 4.18 -12.83
N GLU A 33 -7.52 3.55 -13.00
CA GLU A 33 -6.55 3.37 -11.92
C GLU A 33 -6.03 4.72 -11.38
N GLU A 34 -5.68 5.68 -12.25
CA GLU A 34 -5.26 7.02 -11.82
C GLU A 34 -6.39 7.74 -11.06
N ALA A 35 -7.63 7.63 -11.53
CA ALA A 35 -8.80 8.23 -10.88
C ALA A 35 -9.06 7.61 -9.50
N GLU A 36 -8.98 6.29 -9.39
CA GLU A 36 -9.16 5.58 -8.11
C GLU A 36 -8.01 5.90 -7.13
N HIS A 37 -6.76 5.95 -7.62
CA HIS A 37 -5.62 6.33 -6.77
C HIS A 37 -5.77 7.74 -6.21
N LEU A 38 -6.26 8.69 -7.03
CA LEU A 38 -6.54 10.04 -6.56
C LEU A 38 -7.66 10.03 -5.51
N ARG A 39 -8.77 9.35 -5.78
CA ARG A 39 -9.91 9.24 -4.86
C ARG A 39 -9.50 8.67 -3.51
N LEU A 40 -8.72 7.60 -3.50
CA LEU A 40 -8.22 6.97 -2.27
C LEU A 40 -7.21 7.84 -1.53
N THR A 41 -6.38 8.59 -2.26
CA THR A 41 -5.44 9.54 -1.65
C THR A 41 -6.17 10.71 -0.99
N VAL A 42 -7.21 11.23 -1.62
CA VAL A 42 -8.10 12.25 -1.03
C VAL A 42 -8.80 11.69 0.21
N ALA A 43 -9.39 10.49 0.13
CA ALA A 43 -10.05 9.86 1.28
C ALA A 43 -9.08 9.66 2.47
N ALA A 44 -7.84 9.23 2.21
CA ALA A 44 -6.81 9.09 3.24
C ALA A 44 -6.39 10.44 3.86
N TYR A 45 -6.39 11.52 3.06
CA TYR A 45 -6.13 12.86 3.55
C TYR A 45 -7.29 13.39 4.41
N GLU A 46 -8.53 13.18 3.99
CA GLU A 46 -9.71 13.53 4.78
C GLU A 46 -9.79 12.74 6.10
N ASP A 47 -9.43 11.45 6.09
CA ASP A 47 -9.26 10.65 7.32
C ASP A 47 -8.25 11.32 8.26
N TYR A 48 -7.08 11.70 7.73
CA TYR A 48 -6.07 12.42 8.49
C TYR A 48 -6.62 13.74 9.07
N GLN A 49 -7.38 14.52 8.30
CA GLN A 49 -8.00 15.76 8.78
C GLN A 49 -9.03 15.52 9.91
N ARG A 50 -9.68 14.35 9.92
CA ARG A 50 -10.58 13.91 11.01
C ARG A 50 -9.84 13.27 12.20
N GLY A 51 -8.52 13.19 12.15
CA GLY A 51 -7.72 12.52 13.19
C GLY A 51 -7.68 10.99 13.08
N ILE A 52 -8.21 10.41 12.00
CA ILE A 52 -8.10 8.98 11.70
C ILE A 52 -6.77 8.76 10.98
N LEU A 53 -5.77 8.28 11.72
CA LEU A 53 -4.41 8.18 11.20
C LEU A 53 -4.14 6.81 10.56
N PRO A 54 -3.28 6.76 9.52
CA PRO A 54 -2.73 5.50 9.03
C PRO A 54 -1.83 4.87 10.10
N SER A 55 -1.70 3.55 10.08
CA SER A 55 -0.70 2.81 10.85
C SER A 55 0.32 2.12 9.92
N GLY A 56 1.28 1.39 10.52
CA GLY A 56 2.38 0.76 9.79
C GLY A 56 3.62 1.64 9.63
N GLN A 57 4.69 1.06 9.07
CA GLN A 57 6.02 1.69 9.07
C GLN A 57 6.10 2.95 8.19
N GLY A 58 5.26 3.05 7.15
CA GLY A 58 5.16 4.22 6.27
C GLY A 58 4.21 5.31 6.75
N ALA A 59 3.52 5.12 7.89
CA ALA A 59 2.52 6.08 8.37
C ALA A 59 3.11 7.47 8.62
N ARG A 60 4.29 7.53 9.24
CA ARG A 60 4.96 8.81 9.55
C ARG A 60 5.25 9.63 8.29
N ASP A 61 5.75 8.98 7.24
CA ASP A 61 6.09 9.66 5.99
C ASP A 61 4.81 10.13 5.26
N LEU A 62 3.72 9.34 5.30
CA LEU A 62 2.43 9.75 4.75
C LEU A 62 1.84 10.96 5.50
N ILE A 63 1.82 10.92 6.84
CA ILE A 63 1.36 12.03 7.68
C ILE A 63 2.20 13.28 7.44
N GLY A 64 3.52 13.15 7.29
CA GLY A 64 4.41 14.26 6.94
C GLY A 64 4.09 14.88 5.57
N ALA A 65 3.73 14.04 4.59
CA ALA A 65 3.26 14.53 3.29
C ALA A 65 1.94 15.31 3.44
N PHE A 66 0.96 14.79 4.19
CA PHE A 66 -0.30 15.50 4.43
C PHE A 66 -0.12 16.83 5.17
N LYS A 67 0.76 16.91 6.17
CA LYS A 67 1.14 18.19 6.80
C LYS A 67 1.70 19.21 5.80
N THR A 68 2.42 18.74 4.79
CA THR A 68 2.94 19.62 3.72
C THR A 68 1.80 20.10 2.82
N VAL A 69 0.78 19.27 2.61
CA VAL A 69 -0.46 19.65 1.90
C VAL A 69 -1.24 20.71 2.68
N ASP A 70 -1.44 20.52 4.00
CA ASP A 70 -2.09 21.53 4.87
C ASP A 70 -1.43 22.91 4.69
N GLN A 71 -0.09 22.96 4.82
CA GLN A 71 0.68 24.20 4.66
C GLN A 71 0.56 24.82 3.26
N ALA A 72 0.47 23.99 2.21
CA ALA A 72 0.28 24.47 0.85
C ALA A 72 -1.14 25.00 0.63
N LEU A 73 -2.14 24.48 1.35
CA LEU A 73 -3.52 24.95 1.29
C LEU A 73 -3.70 26.25 2.08
N GLU A 74 -3.11 26.39 3.26
CA GLU A 74 -3.17 27.62 4.08
C GLU A 74 -2.52 28.84 3.41
N ARG A 75 -1.47 28.65 2.61
CA ARG A 75 -0.70 29.74 1.97
C ARG A 75 -1.43 30.48 0.84
N HIS A 76 -2.58 30.02 0.37
CA HIS A 76 -3.37 30.77 -0.62
C HIS A 76 -4.75 31.10 -0.06
N ASP A 77 -5.09 32.40 -0.08
CA ASP A 77 -6.27 33.05 0.54
C ASP A 77 -7.62 32.36 0.31
N ALA A 78 -8.51 32.52 1.30
CA ALA A 78 -9.88 32.04 1.31
C ALA A 78 -10.78 32.80 0.29
N GLY A 79 -10.88 32.25 -0.93
CA GLY A 79 -11.99 32.54 -1.85
C GLY A 79 -13.26 31.75 -1.50
N PRO A 80 -14.40 31.96 -2.20
CA PRO A 80 -15.68 31.31 -1.87
C PRO A 80 -15.55 29.78 -1.83
N VAL A 81 -16.07 29.18 -0.74
CA VAL A 81 -15.35 28.15 0.04
C VAL A 81 -15.58 26.68 -0.32
N THR A 82 -16.52 26.27 -1.18
CA THR A 82 -16.85 24.83 -1.25
C THR A 82 -16.33 24.07 -2.48
N VAL A 83 -16.53 24.55 -3.71
CA VAL A 83 -16.14 23.76 -4.92
C VAL A 83 -14.69 24.00 -5.36
N ILE A 84 -14.12 25.15 -5.00
CA ILE A 84 -12.73 25.49 -5.34
C ILE A 84 -11.75 24.72 -4.46
N ASP A 85 -12.15 24.36 -3.22
CA ASP A 85 -11.30 23.66 -2.27
C ASP A 85 -11.08 22.20 -2.66
N ASP A 86 -12.14 21.46 -3.02
CA ASP A 86 -12.03 20.05 -3.46
C ASP A 86 -11.07 19.88 -4.65
N ARG A 87 -11.24 20.69 -5.70
CA ARG A 87 -10.36 20.66 -6.88
C ARG A 87 -8.92 21.09 -6.57
N ARG A 88 -8.73 21.90 -5.52
CA ARG A 88 -7.41 22.35 -5.09
C ARG A 88 -6.71 21.25 -4.30
N VAL A 89 -7.41 20.60 -3.38
CA VAL A 89 -6.94 19.42 -2.64
C VAL A 89 -6.53 18.31 -3.61
N GLU A 90 -7.41 17.97 -4.57
CA GLU A 90 -7.11 16.99 -5.62
C GLU A 90 -5.83 17.33 -6.39
N ARG A 91 -5.67 18.59 -6.80
CA ARG A 91 -4.50 19.04 -7.56
C ARG A 91 -3.21 18.87 -6.77
N VAL A 92 -3.21 19.21 -5.48
CA VAL A 92 -2.03 19.09 -4.61
C VAL A 92 -1.72 17.61 -4.34
N LEU A 93 -2.75 16.78 -4.13
CA LEU A 93 -2.59 15.35 -3.85
C LEU A 93 -2.27 14.51 -5.10
N LYS A 94 -2.50 15.03 -6.31
CA LYS A 94 -2.27 14.29 -7.55
C LYS A 94 -0.85 13.72 -7.68
N VAL A 95 0.18 14.43 -7.20
CA VAL A 95 1.57 13.92 -7.22
C VAL A 95 1.72 12.72 -6.28
N LYS A 96 1.09 12.78 -5.10
CA LYS A 96 1.13 11.68 -4.14
C LYS A 96 0.36 10.46 -4.63
N ALA A 97 -0.80 10.68 -5.25
CA ALA A 97 -1.63 9.62 -5.83
C ALA A 97 -0.89 8.78 -6.88
N LYS A 98 0.01 9.38 -7.67
CA LYS A 98 0.85 8.66 -8.63
C LYS A 98 1.83 7.66 -8.01
N THR A 99 2.08 7.76 -6.70
CA THR A 99 2.94 6.81 -5.97
C THR A 99 2.13 5.72 -5.27
N LEU A 100 0.79 5.78 -5.32
CA LEU A 100 -0.07 4.83 -4.65
C LEU A 100 -0.16 3.54 -5.48
N HIS A 101 0.12 2.41 -4.84
CA HIS A 101 -0.20 1.09 -5.35
C HIS A 101 -1.05 0.36 -4.33
N LEU A 102 -2.12 -0.26 -4.82
CA LEU A 102 -3.14 -0.88 -3.98
C LEU A 102 -2.78 -2.32 -3.66
N GLY A 103 -2.74 -2.65 -2.37
CA GLY A 103 -2.65 -4.01 -1.86
C GLY A 103 -3.91 -4.35 -1.08
N VAL A 104 -4.29 -5.63 -1.06
CA VAL A 104 -5.49 -6.08 -0.34
C VAL A 104 -5.39 -5.78 1.17
N GLY A 105 -4.19 -5.92 1.73
CA GLY A 105 -3.93 -5.69 3.16
C GLY A 105 -3.21 -4.37 3.47
N ASN A 106 -2.87 -3.54 2.48
CA ASN A 106 -2.11 -2.30 2.71
C ASN A 106 -2.14 -1.39 1.48
N TYR A 107 -1.86 -0.10 1.69
CA TYR A 107 -1.43 0.79 0.63
C TYR A 107 0.09 0.85 0.57
N CYS A 108 0.66 0.95 -0.62
CA CYS A 108 2.09 1.17 -0.84
C CYS A 108 2.28 2.55 -1.46
N TRP A 109 2.96 3.44 -0.77
CA TRP A 109 3.31 4.77 -1.24
C TRP A 109 4.73 4.75 -1.80
N PHE A 110 4.86 4.18 -2.99
CA PHE A 110 6.12 3.89 -3.68
C PHE A 110 6.82 5.16 -4.15
N SER A 111 7.40 5.89 -3.20
CA SER A 111 8.12 7.16 -3.41
C SER A 111 9.61 7.01 -3.73
N ASP A 112 10.18 5.84 -3.44
CA ASP A 112 11.62 5.57 -3.47
C ASP A 112 11.84 4.05 -3.63
N PRO A 113 12.28 3.58 -4.82
CA PRO A 113 12.59 2.16 -5.06
C PRO A 113 13.61 1.59 -4.07
N GLY A 114 14.58 2.41 -3.63
CA GLY A 114 15.60 2.03 -2.67
C GLY A 114 15.07 1.79 -1.25
N LYS A 115 13.83 2.17 -0.96
CA LYS A 115 13.14 1.86 0.31
C LYS A 115 12.21 0.65 0.20
N ALA A 116 11.85 0.22 -1.00
CA ALA A 116 10.88 -0.85 -1.22
C ALA A 116 11.46 -2.21 -0.81
N LEU A 117 10.90 -2.79 0.26
CA LEU A 117 11.36 -4.08 0.78
C LEU A 117 11.11 -5.22 -0.22
N CYS A 118 10.00 -5.19 -0.97
CA CYS A 118 9.70 -6.19 -2.00
C CYS A 118 10.78 -6.23 -3.09
N LEU A 119 11.27 -5.07 -3.55
CA LEU A 119 12.34 -4.98 -4.56
C LEU A 119 13.68 -5.47 -4.02
N LYS A 120 14.01 -5.15 -2.77
CA LYS A 120 15.22 -5.66 -2.10
C LYS A 120 15.21 -7.18 -1.97
N LEU A 121 14.06 -7.75 -1.59
CA LEU A 121 13.90 -9.19 -1.45
C LEU A 121 13.93 -9.92 -2.81
N ALA A 122 13.43 -9.28 -3.87
CA ALA A 122 13.47 -9.81 -5.23
C ALA A 122 14.81 -9.64 -5.95
N GLY A 123 15.72 -8.81 -5.42
CA GLY A 123 16.98 -8.50 -6.08
C GLY A 123 16.82 -7.59 -7.31
N THR A 124 15.75 -6.78 -7.36
CA THR A 124 15.43 -5.86 -8.47
C THR A 124 15.32 -4.41 -7.98
N PRO A 125 16.39 -3.83 -7.40
CA PRO A 125 16.33 -2.52 -6.73
C PRO A 125 16.02 -1.35 -7.68
N ASP A 126 16.25 -1.52 -8.98
CA ASP A 126 16.08 -0.48 -10.00
C ASP A 126 14.71 -0.54 -10.72
N ALA A 127 13.78 -1.38 -10.24
CA ALA A 127 12.43 -1.41 -10.78
C ALA A 127 11.68 -0.11 -10.47
N ASP A 128 10.83 0.30 -11.40
CA ASP A 128 10.02 1.53 -11.35
C ASP A 128 8.64 1.34 -10.73
N GLU A 129 8.27 0.09 -10.41
CA GLU A 129 7.03 -0.26 -9.73
C GLU A 129 7.26 -1.27 -8.58
N PRO A 130 6.43 -1.25 -7.53
CA PRO A 130 6.54 -2.22 -6.44
C PRO A 130 6.02 -3.60 -6.85
N LEU A 131 6.72 -4.65 -6.42
CA LEU A 131 6.22 -6.02 -6.50
C LEU A 131 5.22 -6.28 -5.36
N MET A 132 3.97 -5.88 -5.54
CA MET A 132 2.93 -5.93 -4.51
C MET A 132 2.71 -7.35 -3.95
N GLY A 133 2.84 -8.39 -4.79
CA GLY A 133 2.75 -9.79 -4.37
C GLY A 133 3.88 -10.26 -3.42
N LEU A 134 5.00 -9.52 -3.35
CA LEU A 134 6.10 -9.76 -2.42
C LEU A 134 6.15 -8.72 -1.28
N CYS A 135 5.14 -7.87 -1.16
CA CYS A 135 5.12 -6.83 -0.14
C CYS A 135 4.99 -7.45 1.27
N ASP A 136 6.02 -7.27 2.10
CA ASP A 136 5.94 -7.48 3.55
C ASP A 136 5.54 -6.15 4.21
N SER A 137 4.24 -5.83 4.16
CA SER A 137 3.70 -4.54 4.60
C SER A 137 3.82 -4.28 6.10
N ALA A 138 4.08 -5.32 6.90
CA ALA A 138 4.39 -5.17 8.32
C ALA A 138 5.76 -4.52 8.56
N ARG A 139 6.66 -4.58 7.57
CA ARG A 139 8.06 -4.12 7.68
C ARG A 139 8.46 -3.08 6.64
N CYS A 140 7.75 -3.00 5.53
CA CYS A 140 8.08 -2.10 4.44
C CYS A 140 7.88 -0.64 4.87
N PRO A 141 8.90 0.23 4.78
CA PRO A 141 8.81 1.63 5.21
C PRO A 141 7.89 2.50 4.33
N GLN A 142 7.37 1.96 3.23
CA GLN A 142 6.44 2.65 2.33
C GLN A 142 5.01 2.11 2.42
N ALA A 143 4.78 1.10 3.27
CA ALA A 143 3.46 0.51 3.45
C ALA A 143 2.71 1.17 4.60
N THR A 144 1.42 1.44 4.38
CA THR A 144 0.49 1.89 5.41
C THR A 144 -0.71 0.96 5.53
N HIS A 145 -1.23 0.88 6.74
CA HIS A 145 -2.50 0.23 7.06
C HIS A 145 -3.55 1.29 7.39
N HIS A 146 -4.79 1.03 7.02
CA HIS A 146 -5.92 1.96 7.12
C HIS A 146 -7.13 1.17 7.63
N PRO A 147 -8.18 1.83 8.15
CA PRO A 147 -9.35 1.12 8.70
C PRO A 147 -9.94 0.06 7.78
N GLN A 148 -10.02 0.33 6.47
CA GLN A 148 -10.51 -0.63 5.46
C GLN A 148 -9.66 -1.91 5.34
N HIS A 149 -8.37 -1.87 5.69
CA HIS A 149 -7.51 -3.06 5.69
C HIS A 149 -7.73 -3.96 6.91
N ARG A 150 -8.39 -3.47 7.96
CA ARG A 150 -8.57 -4.18 9.23
C ARG A 150 -9.21 -5.56 9.02
N LYS A 151 -10.27 -5.63 8.21
CA LYS A 151 -11.01 -6.88 7.98
C LYS A 151 -10.10 -7.96 7.39
N ILE A 152 -9.27 -7.60 6.41
CA ILE A 152 -8.35 -8.53 5.75
C ILE A 152 -7.34 -9.11 6.75
N TRP A 153 -6.82 -8.28 7.66
CA TRP A 153 -5.91 -8.75 8.70
C TRP A 153 -6.61 -9.62 9.76
N ALA A 154 -7.85 -9.29 10.13
CA ALA A 154 -8.66 -10.12 11.01
C ALA A 154 -8.93 -11.50 10.39
N ASP A 155 -9.42 -11.53 9.14
CA ASP A 155 -9.64 -12.77 8.40
C ASP A 155 -8.34 -13.60 8.29
N HIS A 156 -7.20 -12.95 8.06
CA HIS A 156 -5.89 -13.60 8.02
C HIS A 156 -5.48 -14.20 9.37
N ALA A 157 -5.68 -13.47 10.48
CA ALA A 157 -5.39 -13.95 11.82
C ALA A 157 -6.31 -15.14 12.19
N ASP A 158 -7.61 -15.03 11.93
CA ASP A 158 -8.59 -16.08 12.21
C ASP A 158 -8.29 -17.34 11.41
N ASN A 159 -7.99 -17.21 10.12
CA ASN A 159 -7.58 -18.34 9.28
C ASN A 159 -6.27 -18.97 9.77
N THR A 160 -5.28 -18.15 10.13
CA THR A 160 -4.00 -18.66 10.67
C THR A 160 -4.21 -19.46 11.96
N GLN A 161 -5.09 -18.96 12.84
CA GLN A 161 -5.45 -19.62 14.08
C GLN A 161 -6.20 -20.93 13.84
N ALA A 162 -7.22 -20.92 12.97
CA ALA A 162 -8.07 -22.08 12.70
C ALA A 162 -7.34 -23.20 11.95
N VAL A 163 -6.65 -22.86 10.84
CA VAL A 163 -6.09 -23.85 9.91
C VAL A 163 -4.72 -24.35 10.36
N PHE A 164 -3.84 -23.46 10.83
CA PHE A 164 -2.47 -23.84 11.17
C PHE A 164 -2.31 -24.09 12.66
N LEU A 165 -2.61 -23.10 13.51
CA LEU A 165 -2.36 -23.23 14.94
C LEU A 165 -3.29 -24.24 15.62
N GLY A 166 -4.52 -24.37 15.12
CA GLY A 166 -5.49 -25.39 15.50
C GLY A 166 -5.13 -26.81 15.04
N ASN A 167 -4.20 -26.98 14.09
CA ASN A 167 -3.80 -28.30 13.63
C ASN A 167 -2.85 -28.97 14.65
N PRO A 168 -3.24 -30.08 15.31
CA PRO A 168 -2.40 -30.76 16.28
C PRO A 168 -1.19 -31.45 15.64
N ARG A 169 -1.24 -31.73 14.33
CA ARG A 169 -0.17 -32.40 13.57
C ARG A 169 0.89 -31.45 13.04
N LEU A 170 0.72 -30.14 13.21
CA LEU A 170 1.70 -29.16 12.74
C LEU A 170 3.01 -29.31 13.50
N SER A 171 4.13 -29.43 12.77
CA SER A 171 5.45 -29.62 13.38
C SER A 171 5.84 -28.40 14.23
N LYS A 172 6.76 -28.57 15.19
CA LYS A 172 7.21 -27.47 16.06
C LYS A 172 7.72 -26.25 15.26
N PRO A 173 8.59 -26.40 14.24
CA PRO A 173 9.06 -25.26 13.45
C PRO A 173 7.95 -24.57 12.67
N GLU A 174 7.03 -25.32 12.08
CA GLU A 174 5.88 -24.75 11.35
C GLU A 174 4.93 -24.01 12.29
N ARG A 175 4.68 -24.57 13.48
CA ARG A 175 3.87 -23.92 14.52
C ARG A 175 4.49 -22.61 14.99
N ALA A 176 5.81 -22.55 15.14
CA ALA A 176 6.51 -21.32 15.47
C ALA A 176 6.35 -20.26 14.36
N ARG A 177 6.47 -20.65 13.08
CA ARG A 177 6.24 -19.74 11.94
C ARG A 177 4.79 -19.23 11.89
N ALA A 178 3.82 -20.13 12.07
CA ALA A 178 2.39 -19.78 12.10
C ALA A 178 2.07 -18.84 13.27
N ARG A 179 2.66 -19.08 14.45
CA ARG A 179 2.51 -18.20 15.62
C ARG A 179 3.06 -16.80 15.32
N ALA A 180 4.26 -16.71 14.76
CA ALA A 180 4.83 -15.42 14.37
C ALA A 180 3.99 -14.68 13.32
N ALA A 181 3.35 -15.38 12.38
CA ALA A 181 2.43 -14.77 11.41
C ALA A 181 1.15 -14.26 12.09
N PHE A 182 0.54 -15.07 12.96
CA PHE A 182 -0.62 -14.67 13.75
C PHE A 182 -0.32 -13.43 14.61
N ASP A 183 0.78 -13.45 15.38
CA ASP A 183 1.15 -12.35 16.27
C ASP A 183 1.41 -11.04 15.49
N ARG A 184 1.96 -11.14 14.28
CA ARG A 184 2.11 -9.97 13.38
C ARG A 184 0.75 -9.43 12.94
N ALA A 185 -0.16 -10.31 12.51
CA ALA A 185 -1.49 -9.92 12.07
C ALA A 185 -2.28 -9.24 13.20
N THR A 186 -2.27 -9.82 14.40
CA THR A 186 -2.92 -9.27 15.59
C THR A 186 -2.35 -7.90 15.96
N ARG A 187 -1.03 -7.71 15.86
CA ARG A 187 -0.41 -6.40 16.08
C ARG A 187 -0.91 -5.37 15.08
N ILE A 188 -0.96 -5.72 13.78
CA ILE A 188 -1.45 -4.80 12.75
C ILE A 188 -2.92 -4.41 13.01
N ILE A 189 -3.77 -5.35 13.43
CA ILE A 189 -5.16 -5.05 13.81
C ILE A 189 -5.18 -4.04 14.96
N ALA A 190 -4.41 -4.29 16.02
CA ALA A 190 -4.33 -3.38 17.16
C ALA A 190 -3.81 -1.99 16.77
N ASP A 191 -2.81 -1.93 15.88
CA ASP A 191 -2.26 -0.67 15.38
C ASP A 191 -3.28 0.09 14.52
N ILE A 192 -4.08 -0.59 13.69
CA ILE A 192 -5.18 0.03 12.93
C ILE A 192 -6.27 0.54 13.88
N ASP A 193 -6.69 -0.29 14.84
CA ASP A 193 -7.74 0.07 15.79
C ASP A 193 -7.30 1.26 16.67
N GLY A 194 -6.04 1.30 17.09
CA GLY A 194 -5.48 2.40 17.88
C GLY A 194 -5.24 3.69 17.10
N ALA A 195 -4.93 3.62 15.80
CA ALA A 195 -4.73 4.80 14.95
C ALA A 195 -6.05 5.37 14.41
N GLY A 196 -7.11 4.56 14.36
CA GLY A 196 -8.43 4.95 13.86
C GLY A 196 -9.36 5.60 14.91
N SER A 197 -8.98 5.61 16.19
CA SER A 197 -9.71 6.31 17.23
C SER A 197 -9.27 7.77 17.30
N PRO A 198 -10.14 8.75 16.99
CA PRO A 198 -9.86 10.14 17.36
C PRO A 198 -9.70 10.20 18.89
N ASP A 199 -8.70 10.94 19.39
CA ASP A 199 -8.48 11.13 20.83
C ASP A 199 -9.81 11.52 21.49
N GLU A 200 -10.40 10.58 22.25
CA GLU A 200 -11.55 10.85 23.10
C GLU A 200 -11.02 11.66 24.28
N GLU A 201 -11.04 12.98 24.13
CA GLU A 201 -10.65 13.94 25.16
C GLU A 201 -11.35 13.56 26.48
N PRO A 202 -10.63 13.40 27.61
CA PRO A 202 -11.23 12.91 28.83
C PRO A 202 -12.25 13.94 29.32
N ARG A 203 -13.54 13.57 29.22
CA ARG A 203 -14.66 14.37 29.72
C ARG A 203 -14.48 14.54 31.23
N SER A 204 -13.99 15.72 31.61
CA SER A 204 -13.80 16.17 32.99
C SER A 204 -15.14 16.57 33.62
#